data_AF-A0A939REY6-F1
#
_entry.id   AF-A0A939REY6-F1
#
_cell.length_a   1.000
_cell.length_b   1.000
_cell.length_c   1.000
_cell.angle_alpha   90.00
_cell.angle_beta   90.00
_cell.angle_gamma   90.00
#
_symmetry.space_group_name_H-M   'P 1'
#
loop_
_entity.id
_entity.type
_entity.pdbx_description
1 polymer ?
#
loop_
_entity_poly.entity_id
_entity_poly.type
_entity_poly.pdbx_seq_one_letter_code
_entity_poly.pdbx_strand_id
1 'polypeptide(L)'
;MRIILTRDSVAAGDDVDAPHQAVLTLPDGLGLPEALTALGLPRPRLPLIAGGRATWVLRGEDGTALAVLAQQWPRPRPLPAGRGPLARLAGPDGAVRLHVEYRRQLDPEAEYRRLG
;
A
#
# COMPACT_ATOMS: atom_id res chain seq x y z
N MET A 1 15.80 -5.75 3.93
CA MET A 1 15.29 -5.44 2.59
C MET A 1 15.02 -3.96 2.49
N ARG A 2 15.42 -3.35 1.37
CA ARG A 2 15.10 -1.97 1.04
C ARG A 2 13.71 -1.93 0.41
N ILE A 3 12.83 -1.10 0.94
CA ILE A 3 11.49 -0.84 0.43
C ILE A 3 11.46 0.53 -0.22
N ILE A 4 10.95 0.61 -1.45
CA ILE A 4 10.61 1.87 -2.12
C ILE A 4 9.10 1.92 -2.20
N LEU A 5 8.48 2.81 -1.43
CA LEU A 5 7.03 2.99 -1.38
C LEU A 5 6.67 4.29 -2.08
N THR A 6 5.74 4.21 -3.02
CA THR A 6 5.12 5.37 -3.66
C THR A 6 3.61 5.34 -3.45
N ARG A 7 2.93 6.46 -3.72
CA ARG A 7 1.46 6.53 -3.75
C ARG A 7 1.00 7.48 -4.84
N ASP A 8 -0.23 7.27 -5.29
CA ASP A 8 -0.93 8.23 -6.14
C ASP A 8 -1.09 9.59 -5.45
N SER A 9 -1.09 10.64 -6.29
CA SER A 9 -1.54 11.96 -5.90
C SER A 9 -3.06 11.96 -5.71
N VAL A 10 -3.53 12.56 -4.63
CA VAL A 10 -4.95 12.85 -4.43
C VAL A 10 -5.13 14.35 -4.61
N ALA A 11 -5.49 14.79 -5.81
CA ALA A 11 -5.62 16.21 -6.13
C ALA A 11 -6.77 16.86 -5.34
N ALA A 12 -6.48 17.28 -4.11
CA ALA A 12 -7.33 18.09 -3.24
C ALA A 12 -6.45 18.93 -2.31
N GLY A 13 -5.67 19.85 -2.90
CA GLY A 13 -4.87 20.85 -2.19
C GLY A 13 -3.62 20.31 -1.49
N ASP A 14 -2.44 20.78 -1.90
CA ASP A 14 -1.09 20.49 -1.35
C ASP A 14 -0.42 19.14 -1.65
N ASP A 15 -0.91 18.34 -2.60
CA ASP A 15 -0.24 17.10 -3.04
C ASP A 15 0.73 17.35 -4.22
N VAL A 16 1.57 18.39 -4.12
CA VAL A 16 2.39 18.96 -5.21
C VAL A 16 3.63 18.13 -5.56
N ASP A 17 4.09 17.25 -4.65
CA ASP A 17 5.34 16.47 -4.78
C ASP A 17 5.13 14.96 -5.03
N ALA A 18 4.07 14.58 -5.76
CA ALA A 18 3.87 13.20 -6.16
C ALA A 18 4.95 12.72 -7.17
N PRO A 19 5.37 11.45 -7.14
CA PRO A 19 4.89 10.37 -6.28
C PRO A 19 5.67 10.33 -4.95
N HIS A 20 5.02 10.71 -3.85
CA HIS A 20 5.57 10.81 -2.48
C HIS A 20 6.40 9.58 -2.09
N GLN A 21 7.68 9.60 -2.43
CA GLN A 21 8.54 8.44 -2.33
C GLN A 21 9.08 8.33 -0.91
N ALA A 22 8.86 7.18 -0.28
CA ALA A 22 9.49 6.82 0.97
C ALA A 22 10.43 5.62 0.75
N VAL A 23 11.66 5.73 1.26
CA VAL A 23 12.62 4.63 1.26
C VAL A 23 12.80 4.15 2.70
N LEU A 24 12.60 2.86 2.93
CA LEU A 24 12.70 2.25 4.26
C LEU A 24 13.52 0.98 4.23
N THR A 25 14.13 0.64 5.36
CA THR A 25 14.78 -0.67 5.55
C THR A 25 13.96 -1.47 6.54
N LEU A 26 13.51 -2.65 6.13
CA LEU A 26 12.78 -3.62 6.95
C LEU A 26 13.55 -4.94 7.05
N PRO A 27 13.34 -5.77 8.09
CA PRO A 27 13.86 -7.14 8.12
C PRO A 27 13.31 -8.00 6.97
N ASP A 28 14.14 -8.87 6.39
CA ASP A 28 13.77 -9.68 5.21
C ASP A 28 12.66 -10.70 5.48
N GLY A 29 12.57 -11.18 6.72
CA GLY A 29 11.61 -12.20 7.13
C GLY A 29 10.19 -11.68 7.38
N LEU A 30 9.92 -10.38 7.24
CA LEU A 30 8.59 -9.84 7.52
C LEU A 30 7.57 -10.32 6.48
N GLY A 31 6.46 -10.85 6.99
CA GLY A 31 5.25 -11.04 6.22
C GLY A 31 4.58 -9.71 5.88
N LEU A 32 3.63 -9.75 4.94
CA LEU A 32 2.91 -8.56 4.53
C LEU A 32 2.16 -7.84 5.68
N PRO A 33 1.46 -8.52 6.62
CA PRO A 33 0.79 -7.83 7.74
C PRO A 33 1.74 -7.02 8.62
N GLU A 34 2.89 -7.59 8.96
CA GLU A 34 3.92 -6.95 9.78
C GLU A 34 4.58 -5.80 9.01
N ALA A 35 4.88 -6.02 7.73
CA ALA A 35 5.43 -4.99 6.87
C ALA A 35 4.46 -3.80 6.68
N LEU A 36 3.17 -4.04 6.48
CA LEU A 36 2.14 -2.99 6.40
C LEU A 36 2.12 -2.13 7.67
N THR A 37 2.24 -2.77 8.83
CA THR A 37 2.32 -2.08 10.13
C THR A 37 3.60 -1.25 10.24
N ALA A 38 4.76 -1.81 9.90
CA ALA A 38 6.04 -1.10 9.89
C ALA A 38 6.08 0.04 8.86
N LEU A 39 5.30 -0.08 7.78
CA LEU A 39 5.11 0.97 6.78
C LEU A 39 4.09 2.03 7.20
N GLY A 40 3.46 1.90 8.38
CA GLY A 40 2.46 2.86 8.85
C GLY A 40 1.26 2.95 7.89
N LEU A 41 0.80 1.80 7.38
CA LEU A 41 -0.35 1.70 6.49
C LEU A 41 -1.58 1.12 7.23
N PRO A 42 -2.80 1.67 7.01
CA PRO A 42 -3.15 2.64 5.98
C PRO A 42 -2.86 4.11 6.33
N ARG A 43 -2.26 4.46 7.47
CA ARG A 43 -1.91 5.84 7.86
C ARG A 43 -0.95 5.76 9.05
N PRO A 44 0.09 6.61 9.22
CA PRO A 44 0.25 8.03 8.84
C PRO A 44 0.68 8.37 7.40
N ARG A 45 0.88 7.40 6.50
CA ARG A 45 1.40 7.69 5.14
C ARG A 45 0.34 7.98 4.06
N LEU A 46 -0.95 7.77 4.34
CA LEU A 46 -2.01 8.08 3.40
C LEU A 46 -2.81 9.31 3.85
N PRO A 47 -3.18 10.19 2.90
CA PRO A 47 -3.96 11.39 3.19
C PRO A 47 -5.35 11.02 3.73
N LEU A 48 -5.88 11.86 4.62
CA LEU A 48 -7.27 11.79 5.05
C LEU A 48 -8.14 12.50 4.02
N ILE A 49 -9.03 11.75 3.38
CA ILE A 49 -9.94 12.30 2.38
C ILE A 49 -11.27 12.66 3.02
N ALA A 50 -11.82 13.82 2.61
CA ALA A 50 -13.15 14.26 3.01
C ALA A 50 -14.20 13.19 2.67
N GLY A 51 -15.12 12.96 3.61
CA GLY A 51 -16.11 11.88 3.52
C GLY A 51 -15.66 10.54 4.11
N GLY A 52 -14.38 10.37 4.48
CA GLY A 52 -13.97 9.27 5.36
C GLY A 52 -13.90 7.87 4.73
N ARG A 53 -14.20 7.75 3.44
CA ARG A 53 -14.38 6.45 2.75
C ARG A 53 -13.32 6.16 1.70
N ALA A 54 -12.15 6.79 1.80
CA ALA A 54 -11.11 6.55 0.82
C ALA A 54 -10.59 5.11 0.88
N THR A 55 -10.39 4.55 -0.30
CA THR A 55 -9.89 3.20 -0.52
C THR A 55 -8.63 3.27 -1.37
N TRP A 56 -7.67 2.42 -1.05
CA TRP A 56 -6.43 2.25 -1.81
C TRP A 56 -6.08 0.78 -1.97
N VAL A 57 -5.22 0.49 -2.94
CA VAL A 57 -4.67 -0.84 -3.18
C VAL A 57 -3.15 -0.76 -3.12
N LEU A 58 -2.53 -1.60 -2.30
CA LEU A 58 -1.09 -1.79 -2.33
C LEU A 58 -0.76 -2.73 -3.49
N ARG A 59 0.14 -2.32 -4.38
CA ARG A 59 0.64 -3.12 -5.49
C ARG A 59 2.14 -3.36 -5.38
N GLY A 60 2.57 -4.52 -5.88
CA GLY A 60 3.97 -4.79 -6.21
C GLY A 60 4.40 -4.11 -7.51
N GLU A 61 5.70 -4.20 -7.81
CA GLU A 61 6.32 -3.66 -9.03
C GLU A 61 5.66 -4.18 -10.33
N ASP A 62 5.23 -5.44 -10.31
CA ASP A 62 4.55 -6.14 -11.41
C ASP A 62 3.06 -5.78 -11.54
N GLY A 63 2.55 -4.90 -10.67
CA GLY A 63 1.14 -4.53 -10.61
C GLY A 63 0.26 -5.49 -9.79
N THR A 64 0.81 -6.57 -9.23
CA THR A 64 0.07 -7.53 -8.40
C THR A 64 -0.52 -6.83 -7.19
N ALA A 65 -1.82 -7.01 -6.94
CA ALA A 65 -2.49 -6.45 -5.78
C ALA A 65 -2.16 -7.27 -4.52
N LEU A 66 -1.60 -6.61 -3.51
CA LEU A 66 -1.09 -7.24 -2.30
C LEU A 66 -2.01 -7.01 -1.10
N ALA A 67 -2.66 -5.85 -1.01
CA ALA A 67 -3.57 -5.52 0.07
C ALA A 67 -4.57 -4.45 -0.34
N VAL A 68 -5.74 -4.46 0.32
CA VAL A 68 -6.70 -3.35 0.29
C VAL A 68 -6.57 -2.54 1.57
N LEU A 69 -6.55 -1.23 1.42
CA LEU A 69 -6.46 -0.25 2.49
C LEU A 69 -7.70 0.62 2.45
N ALA A 70 -8.26 0.97 3.60
CA ALA A 70 -9.43 1.83 3.66
C ALA A 70 -9.35 2.78 4.86
N GLN A 71 -9.78 4.02 4.68
CA GLN A 71 -9.76 5.05 5.73
C GLN A 71 -10.72 4.73 6.87
N GLN A 72 -11.80 4.01 6.56
CA GLN A 72 -12.78 3.50 7.53
C GLN A 72 -12.36 2.20 8.21
N TRP A 73 -11.27 1.55 7.78
CA TRP A 73 -10.79 0.32 8.41
C TRP A 73 -9.73 0.59 9.48
N PRO A 74 -9.71 -0.19 10.56
CA PRO A 74 -8.69 -0.07 11.60
C PRO A 74 -7.33 -0.61 11.17
N ARG A 75 -7.30 -1.55 10.20
CA ARG A 75 -6.09 -2.18 9.65
C ARG A 75 -6.28 -2.49 8.16
N PRO A 76 -5.22 -2.54 7.35
CA PRO A 76 -5.33 -3.00 5.97
C PRO A 76 -5.66 -4.50 5.94
N ARG A 77 -6.18 -4.97 4.81
CA ARG A 77 -6.47 -6.39 4.58
C ARG A 77 -5.56 -6.96 3.50
N PRO A 78 -4.64 -7.88 3.85
CA PRO A 78 -3.82 -8.60 2.88
C PRO A 78 -4.66 -9.44 1.90
N LEU A 79 -4.27 -9.45 0.64
CA LEU A 79 -4.81 -10.33 -0.40
C LEU A 79 -3.99 -11.63 -0.47
N PRO A 80 -4.53 -12.72 -1.06
CA PRO A 80 -3.82 -13.99 -1.18
C PRO A 80 -2.46 -13.88 -1.88
N ALA A 81 -2.39 -13.04 -2.92
CA ALA A 81 -1.15 -12.77 -3.64
C ALA A 81 -0.09 -12.05 -2.79
N GLY A 82 -0.46 -11.49 -1.64
CA GLY A 82 0.44 -10.88 -0.65
C GLY A 82 0.99 -11.85 0.41
N ARG A 83 0.66 -13.15 0.36
CA ARG A 83 1.11 -14.13 1.37
C ARG A 83 2.60 -14.44 1.28
N GLY A 84 3.22 -14.64 2.44
CA GLY A 84 4.64 -14.97 2.56
C GLY A 84 5.55 -13.75 2.79
N PRO A 85 6.87 -13.95 2.83
CA PRO A 85 7.82 -12.88 3.09
C PRO A 85 7.79 -11.84 1.98
N LEU A 86 7.75 -10.55 2.36
CA LEU A 86 7.70 -9.46 1.39
C LEU A 86 8.97 -9.37 0.53
N ALA A 87 10.11 -9.83 1.06
CA ALA A 87 11.40 -9.87 0.36
C ALA A 87 11.36 -10.68 -0.94
N ARG A 88 10.40 -11.60 -1.12
CA ARG A 88 10.22 -12.36 -2.36
C ARG A 88 9.83 -11.49 -3.56
N LEU A 89 9.38 -10.26 -3.30
CA LEU A 89 9.02 -9.26 -4.31
C LEU A 89 10.19 -8.34 -4.67
N ALA A 90 11.40 -8.62 -4.17
CA ALA A 90 12.58 -7.81 -4.47
C ALA A 90 12.97 -7.94 -5.95
N GLY A 91 13.19 -6.80 -6.60
CA GLY A 91 13.71 -6.75 -7.95
C GLY A 91 15.22 -7.09 -8.03
N PRO A 92 15.83 -6.98 -9.22
CA PRO A 92 17.24 -7.31 -9.42
C PRO A 92 18.23 -6.53 -8.55
N ASP A 93 17.84 -5.33 -8.08
CA ASP A 93 18.63 -4.50 -7.18
C ASP A 93 18.40 -4.79 -5.68
N GLY A 94 17.66 -5.87 -5.37
CA GLY A 94 17.33 -6.27 -4.01
C GLY A 94 16.31 -5.36 -3.31
N ALA A 95 15.74 -4.38 -4.02
CA ALA A 95 14.71 -3.51 -3.49
C ALA A 95 13.31 -4.04 -3.80
N VAL A 96 12.40 -3.99 -2.82
CA VAL A 96 10.98 -4.22 -3.03
C VAL A 96 10.32 -2.88 -3.37
N ARG A 97 9.73 -2.77 -4.56
CA ARG A 97 8.97 -1.59 -4.97
C ARG A 97 7.49 -1.83 -4.75
N LEU A 98 6.87 -0.88 -4.06
CA LEU A 98 5.45 -0.88 -3.75
C LEU A 98 4.81 0.42 -4.18
N HIS A 99 3.57 0.33 -4.62
CA HIS A 99 2.79 1.48 -5.02
C HIS A 99 1.41 1.43 -4.37
N VAL A 100 0.98 2.53 -3.77
CA VAL A 100 -0.37 2.67 -3.22
C VAL A 100 -1.24 3.41 -4.23
N GLU A 101 -2.05 2.64 -4.95
CA GLU A 101 -2.99 3.15 -5.94
C GLU A 101 -4.23 3.71 -5.23
N TYR A 102 -4.63 4.94 -5.55
CA TYR A 102 -5.82 5.56 -5.01
C TYR A 102 -7.08 5.11 -5.76
N ARG A 103 -8.03 4.54 -5.03
CA ARG A 103 -9.30 4.02 -5.56
C ARG A 103 -10.48 4.93 -5.21
N ARG A 104 -10.23 6.20 -4.91
CA ARG A 104 -11.29 7.17 -4.56
C ARG A 104 -12.11 6.66 -3.37
N GLN A 105 -13.42 6.91 -3.37
CA GLN A 105 -14.34 6.43 -2.33
C GLN A 105 -15.06 5.13 -2.72
N LEU A 106 -14.42 4.27 -3.52
CA LEU A 106 -14.98 2.96 -3.85
C LEU A 106 -15.14 2.10 -2.59
N ASP A 107 -16.12 1.19 -2.57
CA ASP A 107 -16.34 0.25 -1.47
C ASP A 107 -15.12 -0.69 -1.33
N PRO A 108 -14.40 -0.65 -0.19
CA PRO A 108 -13.22 -1.48 0.02
C PRO A 108 -13.57 -2.97 0.14
N GLU A 109 -14.79 -3.34 0.55
CA GLU A 109 -15.22 -4.74 0.59
C GLU A 109 -15.40 -5.29 -0.82
N ALA A 110 -15.95 -4.48 -1.74
CA ALA A 110 -16.07 -4.85 -3.15
C ALA A 110 -14.69 -4.96 -3.81
N GLU A 111 -13.77 -4.03 -3.54
CA GLU A 111 -12.40 -4.12 -4.07
C GLU A 111 -11.64 -5.33 -3.51
N TYR A 112 -11.80 -5.64 -2.22
CA TYR A 112 -11.18 -6.83 -1.61
C TYR A 112 -11.69 -8.12 -2.25
N ARG A 113 -13.00 -8.23 -2.49
CA ARG A 113 -13.59 -9.39 -3.20
C ARG A 113 -13.18 -9.48 -4.67
N ARG A 114 -12.96 -8.35 -5.34
CA ARG A 114 -12.57 -8.30 -6.77
C ARG A 114 -11.11 -8.70 -7.00
N LEU A 115 -10.24 -8.38 -6.04
CA LEU A 115 -8.78 -8.54 -6.16
C LEU A 115 -8.23 -9.79 -5.45
N GLY A 116 -9.05 -10.45 -4.63
CA GLY A 116 -8.69 -11.66 -3.88
C GLY A 116 -9.12 -12.93 -4.56
#